data_AF-A0A7C8U9E0-F1
#
_entry.id   AF-A0A7C8U9E0-F1
#
_cell.length_a   1.000
_cell.length_b   1.000
_cell.length_c   1.000
_cell.angle_alpha   90.00
_cell.angle_beta   90.00
_cell.angle_gamma   90.00
#
_symmetry.space_group_name_H-M   'P 1'
#
loop_
_entity.id
_entity.type
_entity.pdbx_description
1 polymer ?
#
loop_
_entity_poly.entity_id
_entity_poly.type
_entity_poly.pdbx_seq_one_letter_code
_entity_poly.pdbx_strand_id
1 'polypeptide(L)'
;MIQIIHDQFVTISNYAGGIPPDYLKLIFVCLLSYPLAGILKRLPDVNPVAKNLFLIATSLFYLLGVFDLWDGIRTVAISSVGAYLIAALIKGPLMPWIGFVFIMGHMAISHIARQRRGDDSVVDITGMDTIL
;
A
#
# COMPACT_ATOMS: atom_id res chain seq x y z
N MET A 1 6.07 -0.16 14.47
CA MET A 1 5.13 -1.31 14.49
C MET A 1 4.19 -1.14 15.67
N ILE A 2 2.90 -1.40 15.52
CA ILE A 2 2.05 -1.61 16.69
C ILE A 2 2.48 -2.97 17.26
N GLN A 3 3.40 -2.97 18.22
CA GLN A 3 4.05 -4.18 18.77
C GLN A 3 3.03 -5.24 19.19
N ILE A 4 1.90 -4.78 19.76
CA ILE A 4 0.78 -5.63 20.18
C ILE A 4 0.24 -6.50 19.04
N ILE A 5 0.14 -5.97 17.81
CA ILE A 5 -0.40 -6.73 16.67
C ILE A 5 0.61 -7.79 16.23
N HIS A 6 1.90 -7.44 16.17
CA HIS A 6 2.96 -8.35 15.77
C HIS A 6 3.09 -9.54 16.73
N ASP A 7 3.02 -9.30 18.03
CA ASP A 7 3.18 -10.34 19.05
C ASP A 7 2.07 -11.41 18.97
N GLN A 8 0.85 -11.02 18.59
CA GLN A 8 -0.23 -11.96 18.33
C GLN A 8 0.07 -12.84 17.10
N PHE A 9 0.59 -12.25 16.02
CA PHE A 9 0.97 -13.01 14.82
C PHE A 9 2.15 -13.94 15.05
N VAL A 10 3.13 -13.54 15.87
CA VAL A 10 4.26 -14.40 16.27
C VAL A 10 3.76 -15.58 17.12
N THR A 11 2.82 -15.34 18.03
CA THR A 11 2.22 -16.40 18.85
C THR A 11 1.50 -17.42 17.97
N ILE A 12 0.66 -16.96 17.03
CA ILE A 12 -0.04 -17.84 16.08
C ILE A 12 0.93 -18.60 15.17
N SER A 13 2.00 -17.94 14.71
CA SER A 13 3.08 -18.56 13.92
C SER A 13 3.74 -19.73 14.65
N ASN A 14 4.04 -19.58 15.93
CA ASN A 14 4.63 -20.62 16.76
C ASN A 14 3.69 -21.83 16.93
N TYR A 15 2.38 -21.60 17.06
CA TYR A 15 1.38 -22.68 17.09
C TYR A 15 1.15 -23.35 15.73
N ALA A 16 1.32 -22.61 14.64
CA ALA A 16 1.09 -23.07 13.26
C ALA A 16 2.30 -23.80 12.65
N GLY A 17 3.33 -24.12 13.43
CA GLY A 17 4.50 -24.90 12.97
C GLY A 17 5.66 -24.06 12.41
N GLY A 18 5.78 -22.78 12.78
CA GLY A 18 6.93 -21.95 12.42
C GLY A 18 6.80 -21.23 11.08
N ILE A 19 5.58 -21.01 10.59
CA ILE A 19 5.31 -20.22 9.38
C ILE A 19 5.74 -18.76 9.64
N PRO A 20 6.53 -18.12 8.74
CA PRO A 20 6.93 -16.73 8.96
C PRO A 20 5.71 -15.81 9.18
N PRO A 21 5.73 -14.93 10.20
CA PRO A 21 4.57 -14.10 10.57
C PRO A 21 4.02 -13.25 9.43
N ASP A 22 4.85 -12.87 8.46
CA ASP A 22 4.45 -12.01 7.35
C ASP A 22 3.51 -12.70 6.35
N TYR A 23 3.62 -14.02 6.17
CA TYR A 23 2.65 -14.78 5.37
C TYR A 23 1.28 -14.86 6.06
N LEU A 24 1.25 -15.00 7.39
CA LEU A 24 0.00 -14.99 8.15
C LEU A 24 -0.68 -13.62 8.09
N LYS A 25 0.10 -12.54 8.17
CA LYS A 25 -0.39 -11.17 7.96
C LYS A 25 -0.98 -10.97 6.56
N LEU A 26 -0.33 -11.49 5.52
CA LEU A 26 -0.84 -11.45 4.13
C LEU A 26 -2.19 -12.15 4.00
N ILE A 27 -2.32 -13.37 4.53
CA ILE A 27 -3.58 -14.12 4.49
C ILE A 27 -4.66 -13.37 5.28
N PHE A 28 -4.32 -12.82 6.44
CA PHE A 28 -5.25 -12.03 7.26
C PHE A 28 -5.78 -10.81 6.51
N VAL A 29 -4.91 -10.02 5.87
CA VAL A 29 -5.31 -8.83 5.10
C VAL A 29 -6.15 -9.21 3.87
N CYS A 30 -5.83 -10.31 3.21
CA CYS A 30 -6.62 -10.85 2.11
C CYS A 30 -8.04 -11.19 2.58
N LEU A 31 -8.17 -11.93 3.68
CA LEU A 31 -9.45 -12.30 4.26
C LEU A 31 -10.22 -11.09 4.81
N LEU A 32 -9.54 -10.13 5.45
CA LEU A 32 -10.15 -8.91 5.99
C LEU A 32 -10.64 -7.96 4.89
N SER A 33 -10.05 -8.00 3.70
CA SER A 33 -10.49 -7.17 2.58
C SER A 33 -11.92 -7.49 2.13
N TYR A 34 -12.37 -8.74 2.26
CA TYR A 34 -13.72 -9.14 1.87
C TYR A 34 -14.84 -8.49 2.72
N PRO A 35 -14.83 -8.56 4.07
CA PRO A 35 -15.82 -7.88 4.88
C PRO A 35 -15.72 -6.35 4.78
N LEU A 36 -14.51 -5.78 4.65
CA LEU A 36 -14.35 -4.34 4.48
C LEU A 36 -14.92 -3.82 3.15
N ALA A 37 -14.79 -4.59 2.07
CA ALA A 37 -15.47 -4.29 0.81
C ALA A 37 -16.99 -4.34 0.96
N GLY A 38 -17.51 -5.27 1.77
CA GLY A 38 -18.91 -5.33 2.14
C GLY A 38 -19.41 -4.08 2.87
N ILE A 39 -18.60 -3.52 3.78
CA ILE A 39 -18.89 -2.26 4.48
C ILE A 39 -18.87 -1.07 3.50
N LEU A 40 -17.85 -1.01 2.63
CA LEU A 40 -17.74 0.04 1.62
C LEU A 40 -18.98 0.11 0.71
N LYS A 41 -19.55 -1.04 0.34
CA LYS A 41 -20.77 -1.10 -0.48
C LYS A 41 -22.02 -0.57 0.24
N ARG A 42 -22.02 -0.57 1.58
CA ARG A 42 -23.13 -0.07 2.41
C ARG A 42 -22.99 1.40 2.76
N LEU A 43 -21.87 2.04 2.44
CA LEU A 43 -21.70 3.47 2.64
C LEU A 43 -22.58 4.25 1.64
N PRO A 44 -23.30 5.30 2.10
CA PRO A 44 -24.18 6.07 1.24
C PRO A 44 -23.41 6.71 0.08
N ASP A 45 -23.91 6.51 -1.15
CA ASP A 45 -23.32 7.07 -2.38
C ASP A 45 -23.39 8.60 -2.44
N VAL A 46 -24.24 9.21 -1.59
CA VAL A 46 -24.52 10.65 -1.56
C VAL A 46 -23.30 11.47 -1.12
N ASN A 47 -22.35 10.87 -0.41
CA ASN A 47 -21.12 11.55 0.01
C ASN A 47 -19.85 10.83 -0.48
N PRO A 48 -19.25 11.25 -1.61
CA PRO A 48 -18.04 10.62 -2.14
C PRO A 48 -16.83 10.77 -1.19
N VAL A 49 -16.83 11.79 -0.32
CA VAL A 49 -15.74 12.02 0.65
C VAL A 49 -15.70 10.90 1.68
N ALA A 50 -16.86 10.40 2.13
CA ALA A 50 -16.92 9.32 3.12
C ALA A 50 -16.30 8.02 2.60
N LYS A 51 -16.52 7.72 1.32
CA LYS A 51 -15.94 6.54 0.65
C LYS A 51 -14.43 6.67 0.46
N ASN A 52 -13.98 7.84 0.01
CA ASN A 52 -12.55 8.10 -0.16
C ASN A 52 -11.81 8.03 1.18
N LEU A 53 -12.39 8.60 2.25
CA LEU A 53 -11.82 8.53 3.59
C LEU A 53 -11.76 7.09 4.12
N PHE A 54 -12.82 6.30 3.88
CA PHE A 54 -12.83 4.88 4.26
C PHE A 54 -11.74 4.08 3.53
N LEU A 55 -11.56 4.31 2.22
CA LEU A 55 -10.52 3.67 1.43
C LEU A 55 -9.12 4.06 1.92
N ILE A 56 -8.86 5.35 2.14
CA ILE A 56 -7.59 5.85 2.66
C ILE A 56 -7.32 5.26 4.05
N ALA A 57 -8.30 5.27 4.95
CA ALA A 57 -8.16 4.73 6.30
C ALA A 57 -7.87 3.22 6.28
N THR A 58 -8.55 2.46 5.43
CA THR A 58 -8.33 1.02 5.26
C THR A 58 -6.93 0.72 4.72
N SER A 59 -6.51 1.43 3.66
CA SER A 59 -5.17 1.29 3.10
C SER A 59 -4.08 1.65 4.10
N LEU A 60 -4.30 2.73 4.87
CA LEU A 60 -3.36 3.15 5.91
C LEU A 60 -3.30 2.15 7.07
N PHE A 61 -4.43 1.53 7.44
CA PHE A 61 -4.48 0.46 8.44
C PHE A 61 -3.67 -0.77 8.00
N TYR A 62 -3.74 -1.17 6.72
CA TYR A 62 -2.92 -2.27 6.22
C TYR A 62 -1.42 -1.93 6.23
N LEU A 63 -1.05 -0.75 5.76
CA LEU A 63 0.35 -0.33 5.66
C LEU A 63 1.00 -0.09 7.04
N LEU A 64 0.35 0.68 7.93
CA LEU A 64 0.89 1.02 9.26
C LEU A 64 0.59 -0.03 10.33
N GLY A 65 -0.63 -0.56 10.32
CA GLY A 65 -1.12 -1.42 11.39
C GLY A 65 -0.60 -2.85 11.27
N VAL A 66 -0.67 -3.42 10.06
CA VAL A 66 -0.36 -4.84 9.84
C VAL A 66 1.10 -5.04 9.44
N PHE A 67 1.58 -4.30 8.45
CA PHE A 67 2.90 -4.52 7.84
C PHE A 67 4.01 -3.62 8.39
N ASP A 68 3.68 -2.52 9.09
CA ASP A 68 4.63 -1.50 9.59
C ASP A 68 5.55 -0.91 8.50
N LEU A 69 5.02 -0.77 7.30
CA LEU A 69 5.74 -0.33 6.11
C LEU A 69 5.79 1.21 6.02
N TRP A 70 6.50 1.83 6.97
CA TRP A 70 6.67 3.29 7.04
C TRP A 70 7.32 3.90 5.79
N ASP A 71 8.31 3.21 5.23
CA ASP A 71 8.99 3.67 4.01
C ASP A 71 8.09 3.51 2.77
N GLY A 72 7.17 2.55 2.81
CA GLY A 72 6.16 2.36 1.77
C GLY A 72 5.20 3.54 1.68
N ILE A 73 4.76 4.08 2.81
CA ILE A 73 3.86 5.23 2.83
C ILE A 73 4.50 6.46 2.22
N ARG A 74 5.80 6.67 2.45
CA ARG A 74 6.53 7.77 1.81
C ARG A 74 6.55 7.61 0.30
N THR A 75 6.88 6.41 -0.16
CA THR A 75 6.90 6.01 -1.57
C THR A 75 5.52 6.27 -2.22
N VAL A 76 4.44 5.77 -1.61
CA VAL A 76 3.04 5.96 -2.04
C VAL A 76 2.63 7.43 -2.06
N ALA A 77 3.01 8.19 -1.04
CA ALA A 77 2.66 9.60 -0.91
C ALA A 77 3.39 10.43 -2.00
N ILE A 78 4.66 10.13 -2.26
CA ILE A 78 5.43 10.81 -3.31
C ILE A 78 4.83 10.52 -4.69
N SER A 79 4.49 9.27 -4.99
CA SER A 79 3.90 8.91 -6.29
C SER A 79 2.51 9.52 -6.47
N SER A 80 1.66 9.46 -5.43
CA SER A 80 0.29 10.04 -5.47
C SER A 80 0.30 11.56 -5.58
N VAL A 81 1.14 12.25 -4.80
CA VAL A 81 1.26 13.71 -4.85
C VAL A 81 1.87 14.15 -6.17
N GLY A 82 2.89 13.45 -6.67
CA GLY A 82 3.49 13.73 -7.97
C GLY A 82 2.48 13.57 -9.11
N ALA A 83 1.70 12.50 -9.13
CA ALA A 83 0.63 12.30 -10.10
C ALA A 83 -0.43 13.40 -10.03
N TYR A 84 -0.85 13.79 -8.82
CA TYR A 84 -1.80 14.89 -8.61
C TYR A 84 -1.26 16.23 -9.12
N LEU A 85 0.00 16.57 -8.82
CA LEU A 85 0.62 17.81 -9.28
C LEU A 85 0.76 17.85 -10.80
N ILE A 86 1.14 16.74 -11.44
CA ILE A 86 1.21 16.63 -12.90
C ILE A 86 -0.18 16.86 -13.51
N ALA A 87 -1.22 16.24 -12.93
CA ALA A 87 -2.58 16.43 -13.39
C ALA A 87 -3.14 17.84 -13.16
N ALA A 88 -2.75 18.51 -12.08
CA ALA A 88 -3.21 19.85 -11.75
C ALA A 88 -2.52 20.92 -12.61
N LEU A 89 -1.22 20.75 -12.88
CA LEU A 89 -0.38 21.78 -13.52
C LEU A 89 -0.29 21.62 -15.05
N ILE A 90 -0.32 20.39 -15.57
CA ILE A 90 -0.13 20.12 -17.00
C ILE A 90 -1.46 19.79 -17.65
N LYS A 91 -2.03 20.75 -18.38
CA LYS A 91 -3.25 20.55 -19.18
C LYS A 91 -2.87 20.45 -20.66
N GLY A 92 -2.77 19.24 -21.18
CA GLY A 92 -2.45 18.99 -22.58
C GLY A 92 -2.41 17.51 -22.94
N PRO A 93 -2.31 17.16 -24.22
CA PRO A 93 -2.28 15.76 -24.69
C PRO A 93 -1.05 14.98 -24.21
N LEU A 94 -0.01 15.69 -23.75
CA LEU A 94 1.22 15.13 -23.18
C LEU A 94 1.13 14.83 -21.68
N MET A 95 0.07 15.28 -20.98
CA MET A 95 -0.12 15.04 -19.54
C MET A 95 0.02 13.55 -19.15
N PRO A 96 -0.61 12.58 -19.84
CA PRO A 96 -0.51 11.18 -19.47
C PRO A 96 0.90 10.61 -19.64
N TRP A 97 1.64 11.08 -20.66
CA TRP A 97 3.02 10.64 -20.92
C TRP A 97 3.98 11.10 -19.83
N ILE A 98 3.81 12.33 -19.35
CA ILE A 98 4.64 12.88 -18.27
C ILE A 98 4.34 12.16 -16.96
N GLY A 99 3.05 11.92 -16.66
CA GLY A 99 2.64 11.10 -15.52
C GLY A 99 3.24 9.69 -15.57
N PHE A 100 3.15 9.04 -16.73
CA PHE A 100 3.70 7.70 -16.94
C PHE A 100 5.22 7.65 -16.69
N VAL A 101 5.99 8.56 -17.29
CA VAL A 101 7.46 8.59 -17.10
C VAL A 101 7.83 8.85 -15.64
N PHE A 102 7.06 9.70 -14.95
CA PHE A 102 7.28 9.96 -13.52
C PHE A 102 7.04 8.71 -12.66
N ILE A 103 5.87 8.07 -12.81
CA ILE A 103 5.50 6.89 -12.01
C ILE A 103 6.42 5.71 -12.32
N MET A 104 6.67 5.44 -13.60
CA MET A 104 7.58 4.35 -14.02
C MET A 104 9.03 4.63 -13.62
N GLY A 105 9.47 5.88 -13.65
CA GLY A 105 10.80 6.28 -13.18
C GLY A 105 10.95 6.07 -11.68
N HIS A 106 9.94 6.44 -10.90
CA HIS A 106 9.92 6.20 -9.45
C HIS A 106 10.02 4.71 -9.12
N MET A 107 9.23 3.87 -9.80
CA MET A 107 9.26 2.41 -9.68
C MET A 107 10.64 1.82 -10.05
N ALA A 108 11.29 2.33 -11.11
CA ALA A 108 12.60 1.86 -11.52
C ALA A 108 13.68 2.19 -10.48
N ILE A 109 13.65 3.40 -9.91
CA ILE A 109 14.62 3.83 -8.90
C ILE A 109 14.50 3.00 -7.61
N SER A 110 13.27 2.75 -7.16
CA SER A 110 13.01 1.93 -5.96
C SER A 110 13.42 0.47 -6.17
N HIS A 111 13.19 -0.11 -7.35
CA HIS A 111 13.73 -1.44 -7.69
C HIS A 111 15.26 -1.49 -7.70
N ILE A 112 15.93 -0.51 -8.31
CA ILE A 112 17.40 -0.44 -8.32
C ILE A 112 17.95 -0.28 -6.89
N ALA A 113 17.29 0.54 -6.07
CA ALA A 113 17.67 0.73 -4.67
C ALA A 113 17.55 -0.57 -3.85
N ARG A 114 16.49 -1.37 -4.09
CA ARG A 114 16.33 -2.70 -3.47
C ARG A 114 17.38 -3.70 -3.95
N GLN A 115 17.60 -3.78 -5.26
CA GLN A 115 18.61 -4.69 -5.84
C GLN A 115 20.01 -4.43 -5.28
N ARG A 116 20.35 -3.16 -5.01
CA ARG A 116 21.64 -2.79 -4.38
C ARG A 116 21.73 -3.17 -2.90
N ARG A 117 20.60 -3.25 -2.19
CA ARG A 117 20.57 -3.65 -0.76
C ARG A 117 20.59 -5.16 -0.57
N GLY A 118 20.13 -5.93 -1.57
CA GLY A 118 20.21 -7.40 -1.55
C GLY A 118 19.41 -8.07 -0.42
N ASP A 119 18.38 -7.40 0.09
CA ASP A 119 17.56 -7.87 1.20
C ASP A 119 16.16 -8.23 0.71
N ASP A 120 15.89 -9.54 0.62
CA ASP A 120 14.60 -10.10 0.18
C ASP A 120 13.59 -10.26 1.35
N SER A 121 13.98 -9.90 2.58
CA SER A 121 13.10 -10.01 3.75
C SER A 121 12.08 -8.88 3.86
N VAL A 122 12.26 -7.79 3.11
CA VAL A 122 11.39 -6.62 3.13
C VAL A 122 10.28 -6.76 2.08
N VAL A 123 9.03 -6.71 2.54
CA VAL A 123 7.84 -6.74 1.68
C VAL A 123 7.88 -5.61 0.64
N ASP A 124 7.70 -5.98 -0.62
CA ASP A 124 7.78 -5.07 -1.76
C ASP A 124 6.54 -4.16 -1.86
N ILE A 125 6.72 -2.85 -1.72
CA ILE A 125 5.65 -1.85 -1.89
C ILE A 125 5.52 -1.37 -3.34
N THR A 126 6.53 -1.62 -4.18
CA THR A 126 6.63 -1.06 -5.53
C THR A 126 5.56 -1.59 -6.48
N GLY A 127 4.93 -2.72 -6.17
CA GLY A 127 3.82 -3.27 -6.94
C GLY A 127 2.63 -2.30 -7.04
N MET A 128 2.44 -1.42 -6.05
CA MET A 128 1.36 -0.43 -6.08
C MET A 128 1.62 0.70 -7.11
N ASP A 129 2.87 1.05 -7.42
CA ASP A 129 3.17 2.07 -8.43
C ASP A 129 2.85 1.58 -9.87
N THR A 130 2.66 0.27 -10.09
CA THR A 130 2.32 -0.29 -11.41
C THR A 130 0.85 -0.11 -11.82
N ILE A 131 -0.03 0.11 -10.83
CA ILE A 131 -1.49 0.21 -11.01
C ILE A 131 -2.02 1.64 -10.89
N LEU A 132 -1.14 2.61 -10.58
CA LEU A 132 -1.46 4.00 -10.27
C LEU A 132 -1.40 4.87 -11.53
#